data_AF-A0A151J177-F1
#
_entry.id   AF-A0A151J177-F1
#
_cell.length_a   1.000
_cell.length_b   1.000
_cell.length_c   1.000
_cell.angle_alpha   90.00
_cell.angle_beta   90.00
_cell.angle_gamma   90.00
#
_symmetry.space_group_name_H-M   'P 1'
#
loop_
_entity.id
_entity.type
_entity.pdbx_description
1 polymer ?
#
loop_
_entity_poly.entity_id
_entity_poly.type
_entity_poly.pdbx_seq_one_letter_code
_entity_poly.pdbx_strand_id
1 'polypeptide(L)'
;MPFYQYNSFTGKLKPSTNFQPLYPISPLPLQKSEPVIIYDSIKTKPLTVTPKSGYCTGGKPATLDTKLWTKYKHYGEALKKDIPVYLSGGRRDRVMFGAIAAYVGFCTINSFTCMLCQM
;
A
#
# COMPACT_ATOMS: atom_id res chain seq x y z
N MET A 1 20.13 -8.70 -25.12
CA MET A 1 19.58 -9.19 -23.84
C MET A 1 19.26 -7.98 -22.98
N PRO A 2 18.00 -7.75 -22.56
CA PRO A 2 17.65 -6.63 -21.69
C PRO A 2 18.07 -6.89 -20.25
N PHE A 3 18.74 -5.91 -19.62
CA PHE A 3 19.19 -6.01 -18.23
C PHE A 3 18.24 -5.26 -17.30
N TYR A 4 17.77 -5.95 -16.25
CA TYR A 4 16.86 -5.41 -15.26
C TYR A 4 17.54 -5.38 -13.89
N GLN A 5 17.40 -4.27 -13.18
CA GLN A 5 17.87 -4.12 -11.81
C GLN A 5 16.68 -4.05 -10.86
N TYR A 6 16.75 -4.82 -9.80
CA TYR A 6 15.72 -4.82 -8.76
C TYR A 6 15.77 -3.52 -7.95
N ASN A 7 14.64 -2.82 -7.88
CA ASN A 7 14.47 -1.66 -7.01
C ASN A 7 13.87 -2.11 -5.68
N SER A 8 14.68 -2.10 -4.62
CA SER A 8 14.28 -2.49 -3.27
C SER A 8 13.21 -1.57 -2.65
N PHE A 9 13.11 -0.32 -3.10
CA PHE A 9 12.14 0.63 -2.58
C PHE A 9 10.74 0.43 -3.17
N THR A 10 10.66 0.07 -4.47
CA THR A 10 9.36 -0.12 -5.15
C THR A 10 9.01 -1.59 -5.38
N GLY A 11 9.90 -2.52 -5.05
CA GLY A 11 9.73 -3.96 -5.27
C GLY A 11 9.63 -4.38 -6.74
N LYS A 12 10.01 -3.50 -7.69
CA LYS A 12 9.85 -3.71 -9.13
C LYS A 12 11.20 -3.76 -9.83
N LEU A 13 11.27 -4.53 -10.91
CA LEU A 13 12.42 -4.57 -11.80
C LEU A 13 12.43 -3.30 -12.67
N LYS A 14 13.43 -2.44 -12.51
CA LYS A 14 13.66 -1.27 -13.36
C LYS A 14 14.66 -1.64 -14.45
N PRO A 15 14.42 -1.31 -15.73
CA PRO A 15 15.45 -1.47 -16.77
C PRO A 15 16.66 -0.62 -16.37
N SER A 16 17.82 -1.28 -16.25
CA SER A 16 19.06 -0.61 -15.84
C SER A 16 19.93 -0.38 -17.05
N THR A 17 20.38 0.87 -17.21
CA THR A 17 21.26 1.30 -18.28
C THR A 17 22.71 1.32 -17.84
N ASN A 18 23.04 0.64 -16.73
CA ASN A 18 24.40 0.53 -16.23
C ASN A 18 25.16 -0.50 -17.08
N PHE A 19 25.33 -0.16 -18.36
CA PHE A 19 26.13 -0.90 -19.30
C PHE A 19 27.61 -0.64 -19.00
N GLN A 20 28.39 -1.69 -19.16
CA GLN A 20 29.85 -1.71 -19.07
C GLN A 20 30.47 -0.45 -19.71
N PRO A 21 31.59 0.06 -19.17
CA PRO A 21 32.16 1.38 -19.51
C PRO A 21 32.60 1.57 -20.97
N LEU A 22 32.39 0.60 -21.87
CA LEU A 22 32.96 0.56 -23.22
C LEU A 22 31.97 0.80 -24.37
N TYR A 23 30.65 0.95 -24.13
CA TYR A 23 29.70 1.27 -25.21
C TYR A 23 28.60 2.23 -24.75
N PRO A 24 28.76 3.55 -24.97
CA PRO A 24 27.72 4.53 -24.70
C PRO A 24 26.69 4.51 -25.85
N ILE A 25 25.82 3.51 -25.86
CA ILE A 25 24.59 3.58 -26.65
C ILE A 25 23.57 4.25 -25.74
N SER A 26 23.38 5.56 -25.92
CA SER A 26 22.29 6.30 -25.30
C SER A 26 20.98 5.59 -25.66
N PRO A 27 20.21 5.07 -24.68
CA PRO A 27 18.93 4.47 -25.01
C PRO A 27 18.04 5.57 -25.56
N LEU A 28 17.77 5.56 -26.87
CA LEU A 28 16.66 6.33 -27.41
C LEU A 28 15.42 5.87 -26.65
N PRO A 29 14.63 6.79 -26.06
CA PRO A 29 13.38 6.42 -25.44
C PRO A 29 12.57 5.68 -26.50
N LEU A 30 12.32 4.40 -26.25
CA LEU A 30 11.47 3.56 -27.09
C LEU A 30 10.20 4.38 -27.32
N GLN A 31 9.99 4.84 -28.56
CA GLN A 31 8.79 5.59 -28.94
C GLN A 31 7.62 4.79 -28.38
N LYS A 32 6.92 5.37 -27.39
CA LYS A 32 5.68 4.85 -26.85
C LYS A 32 4.56 5.01 -27.89
N SER A 33 4.79 4.59 -29.14
CA SER A 33 3.67 4.17 -29.95
C SER A 33 3.19 2.90 -29.27
N GLU A 34 2.08 3.00 -28.55
CA GLU A 34 1.30 1.80 -28.22
C GLU A 34 1.22 0.97 -29.51
N PRO A 35 1.54 -0.32 -29.47
CA PRO A 35 1.42 -1.13 -30.66
C PRO A 35 -0.01 -0.98 -31.18
N VAL A 36 -0.17 -0.56 -32.44
CA VAL A 36 -1.48 -0.58 -33.09
C VAL A 36 -1.80 -2.06 -33.28
N ILE A 37 -2.44 -2.65 -32.28
CA ILE A 37 -2.87 -4.04 -32.34
C ILE A 37 -4.03 -4.07 -33.33
N ILE A 38 -3.73 -4.51 -34.56
CA ILE A 38 -4.75 -4.81 -35.55
C ILE A 38 -5.37 -6.14 -35.15
N TYR A 39 -6.62 -6.10 -34.68
CA TYR A 39 -7.35 -7.30 -34.32
C TYR A 39 -7.94 -7.96 -35.57
N ASP A 40 -7.75 -9.26 -35.74
CA ASP A 40 -8.29 -10.03 -36.88
C ASP A 40 -9.83 -9.97 -36.96
N SER A 41 -10.54 -9.74 -35.85
CA SER A 41 -11.99 -9.58 -35.86
C SER A 41 -12.52 -8.58 -34.82
N ILE A 42 -13.74 -8.10 -35.04
CA ILE A 42 -14.47 -7.24 -34.09
C ILE A 42 -14.68 -7.96 -32.75
N LYS A 43 -14.75 -9.29 -32.75
CA LYS A 43 -14.95 -10.11 -31.54
C LYS A 43 -13.68 -10.26 -30.69
N THR A 44 -12.51 -10.00 -31.26
CA THR A 44 -11.20 -10.14 -30.59
C THR A 44 -10.68 -8.84 -29.97
N LYS A 45 -11.48 -7.76 -29.97
CA LYS A 45 -11.10 -6.53 -29.26
C LYS A 45 -10.93 -6.84 -27.76
N PRO A 46 -9.86 -6.39 -27.10
CA PRO A 46 -9.69 -6.56 -25.68
C PRO A 46 -10.85 -5.83 -25.01
N LEU A 47 -11.59 -6.55 -24.17
CA LEU A 47 -12.50 -5.90 -23.25
C LEU A 47 -11.66 -4.97 -22.38
N THR A 48 -11.82 -3.67 -22.59
CA THR A 48 -11.36 -2.65 -21.65
C THR A 48 -12.16 -2.86 -20.38
N VAL A 49 -11.62 -3.69 -19.48
CA VAL A 49 -12.11 -3.78 -18.10
C VAL A 49 -11.70 -2.48 -17.46
N THR A 50 -12.51 -1.44 -17.66
CA THR A 50 -12.45 -0.25 -16.82
C THR A 50 -12.70 -0.76 -15.41
N PRO A 51 -11.71 -0.77 -14.49
CA PRO A 51 -11.98 -1.16 -13.13
C PRO A 51 -13.02 -0.16 -12.65
N LYS A 52 -14.25 -0.64 -12.39
CA LYS A 52 -15.32 0.21 -11.87
C LYS A 52 -14.73 0.92 -10.67
N SER A 53 -14.58 2.24 -10.76
CA SER A 53 -14.08 3.06 -9.66
C SER A 53 -15.04 2.87 -8.49
N GLY A 54 -14.69 1.96 -7.60
CA GLY A 54 -15.59 1.45 -6.57
C GLY A 54 -16.17 0.08 -6.89
N TYR A 55 -15.49 -0.96 -6.41
CA TYR A 55 -16.12 -2.24 -6.05
C TYR A 55 -17.30 -2.06 -5.05
N CYS A 56 -17.49 -0.85 -4.51
CA CYS A 56 -18.40 -0.50 -3.43
C CYS A 56 -19.35 0.68 -3.71
N THR A 57 -19.41 1.24 -4.94
CA THR A 57 -20.16 2.49 -5.21
C THR A 57 -21.69 2.33 -5.24
N GLY A 58 -22.22 1.10 -5.26
CA GLY A 58 -23.67 0.85 -5.38
C GLY A 58 -24.31 -0.02 -4.27
N GLY A 59 -23.55 -0.47 -3.27
CA GLY A 59 -24.09 -1.34 -2.22
C GLY A 59 -23.12 -2.41 -1.73
N LYS A 60 -23.64 -3.34 -0.92
CA LYS A 60 -22.89 -4.50 -0.41
C LYS A 60 -22.57 -5.47 -1.56
N PRO A 61 -21.31 -5.92 -1.74
CA PRO A 61 -20.99 -6.96 -2.72
C PRO A 61 -21.68 -8.27 -2.34
N ALA A 62 -22.25 -8.98 -3.32
CA ALA A 62 -23.03 -10.21 -3.10
C ALA A 62 -22.21 -11.34 -2.45
N THR A 63 -20.89 -11.35 -2.67
CA THR A 63 -19.95 -12.34 -2.14
C THR A 63 -19.47 -12.03 -0.71
N LEU A 64 -19.78 -10.85 -0.18
CA LEU A 64 -19.22 -10.40 1.10
C LEU A 64 -20.16 -10.74 2.26
N ASP A 65 -19.62 -11.24 3.38
CA ASP A 65 -20.40 -11.40 4.59
C ASP A 65 -20.88 -10.04 5.14
N THR A 66 -22.07 -10.05 5.73
CA THR A 66 -22.74 -8.85 6.26
C THR A 66 -21.95 -8.25 7.43
N LYS A 67 -21.31 -9.08 8.26
CA LYS A 67 -20.47 -8.61 9.38
C LYS A 67 -19.16 -7.98 8.90
N LEU A 68 -18.62 -8.46 7.77
CA LEU A 68 -17.41 -7.89 7.19
C LEU A 68 -17.72 -6.55 6.51
N TRP A 69 -18.87 -6.46 5.85
CA TRP A 69 -19.34 -5.22 5.24
C TRP A 69 -19.55 -4.08 6.24
N THR A 70 -20.10 -4.38 7.43
CA THR A 70 -20.27 -3.36 8.49
C THR A 70 -18.93 -2.86 9.01
N LYS A 71 -17.96 -3.77 9.23
CA LYS A 71 -16.58 -3.38 9.60
C LYS A 71 -15.94 -2.53 8.52
N TYR A 72 -16.06 -2.93 7.25
CA TYR A 72 -15.52 -2.17 6.12
C TYR A 72 -16.05 -0.73 6.09
N LYS A 73 -17.37 -0.54 6.24
CA LYS A 73 -17.97 0.80 6.34
C LYS A 73 -17.46 1.59 7.53
N HIS A 74 -17.43 0.97 8.70
CA HIS A 74 -16.97 1.60 9.94
C HIS A 74 -15.54 2.14 9.81
N TYR A 75 -14.60 1.31 9.33
CA TYR A 75 -13.22 1.77 9.12
C TYR A 75 -13.09 2.75 7.95
N GLY A 76 -13.91 2.62 6.91
CA GLY A 76 -13.99 3.61 5.83
C GLY A 76 -14.44 4.99 6.32
N GLU A 77 -15.40 5.06 7.24
CA GLU A 77 -15.82 6.31 7.87
C GLU A 77 -14.77 6.87 8.85
N ALA A 78 -14.06 6.00 9.57
CA ALA A 78 -12.98 6.41 10.46
C ALA A 78 -11.83 7.09 9.67
N LEU A 79 -11.47 6.53 8.50
CA LEU A 79 -10.49 7.12 7.60
C LEU A 79 -10.92 8.49 7.07
N LYS A 80 -12.22 8.68 6.78
CA LYS A 80 -12.76 9.99 6.36
C LYS A 80 -12.70 11.06 7.45
N LYS A 81 -12.66 10.65 8.72
CA LYS A 81 -12.60 11.54 9.89
C LYS A 81 -11.15 11.76 10.36
N ASP A 82 -10.16 11.31 9.58
CA ASP A 82 -8.73 11.32 9.93
C ASP A 82 -8.43 10.69 11.29
N ILE A 83 -9.23 9.69 11.70
CA ILE A 83 -9.01 8.97 12.95
C ILE A 83 -7.97 7.88 12.70
N PRO A 84 -6.90 7.77 13.50
CA PRO A 84 -5.93 6.71 13.35
C PRO A 84 -6.58 5.33 13.56
N VAL A 85 -6.21 4.37 12.71
CA VAL A 85 -6.85 3.05 12.66
C VAL A 85 -6.81 2.33 14.00
N TYR A 86 -5.71 2.46 14.76
CA TYR A 86 -5.57 1.82 16.07
C TYR A 86 -6.45 2.41 17.18
N LEU A 87 -7.14 3.53 16.95
CA LEU A 87 -8.14 4.10 17.86
C LEU A 87 -9.56 4.05 17.29
N SER A 88 -9.70 3.52 16.08
CA SER A 88 -10.97 3.62 15.35
C SER A 88 -12.06 2.70 15.91
N GLY A 89 -11.73 1.64 16.67
CA GLY A 89 -12.70 0.83 17.42
C GLY A 89 -13.30 1.53 18.65
N GLY A 90 -12.93 2.79 18.91
CA GLY A 90 -13.61 3.67 19.86
C GLY A 90 -13.02 3.61 21.26
N ARG A 91 -13.89 3.60 22.28
CA ARG A 91 -13.48 3.77 23.69
C ARG A 91 -12.61 2.63 24.20
N ARG A 92 -12.85 1.40 23.75
CA ARG A 92 -12.08 0.22 24.18
C ARG A 92 -10.62 0.33 23.74
N ASP A 93 -10.40 0.70 22.48
CA ASP A 93 -9.06 0.85 21.91
C ASP A 93 -8.28 1.96 22.61
N ARG A 94 -8.94 3.07 22.95
CA ARG A 94 -8.32 4.17 23.72
C ARG A 94 -7.87 3.73 25.11
N VAL A 95 -8.67 2.92 25.81
CA VAL A 95 -8.31 2.41 27.15
C VAL A 95 -7.14 1.44 27.05
N MET A 96 -7.17 0.51 26.09
CA MET A 96 -6.07 -0.43 25.87
C MET A 96 -4.77 0.29 25.50
N PHE A 97 -4.84 1.24 24.57
CA PHE A 97 -3.67 2.03 24.18
C PHE A 97 -3.13 2.86 25.35
N GLY A 98 -4.00 3.49 26.13
CA GLY A 98 -3.62 4.24 27.32
C GLY A 98 -2.92 3.37 28.38
N ALA A 99 -3.41 2.15 28.62
CA ALA A 99 -2.78 1.22 29.54
C ALA A 99 -1.37 0.79 29.08
N ILE A 100 -1.21 0.51 27.78
CA ILE A 100 0.09 0.15 27.20
C ILE A 100 1.06 1.34 27.30
N ALA A 101 0.61 2.55 26.95
CA ALA A 101 1.43 3.75 27.03
C ALA A 101 1.88 4.04 28.47
N ALA A 102 0.99 3.88 29.46
CA ALA A 102 1.32 4.04 30.86
C ALA A 102 2.34 3.00 31.34
N TYR A 103 2.17 1.74 30.94
CA TYR A 103 3.10 0.66 31.30
C TYR A 103 4.50 0.90 30.72
N VAL A 104 4.59 1.27 29.43
CA VAL A 104 5.87 1.61 28.79
C VAL A 104 6.50 2.84 29.44
N GLY A 105 5.71 3.87 29.78
CA GLY A 105 6.17 5.04 30.52
C GLY A 105 6.77 4.66 31.89
N PHE A 106 6.10 3.77 32.63
CA PHE A 106 6.62 3.29 33.91
C PHE A 106 7.91 2.49 33.76
N CYS A 107 8.00 1.59 32.77
CA CYS A 107 9.22 0.83 32.51
C CYS A 107 10.39 1.72 32.09
N THR A 108 10.15 2.73 31.26
CA THR A 108 11.18 3.66 30.80
C THR A 108 11.71 4.51 31.95
N ILE A 109 10.84 5.04 32.83
CA ILE A 109 11.26 5.78 34.03
C ILE A 109 12.11 4.89 34.95
N ASN A 110 11.67 3.67 35.25
CA ASN A 110 12.44 2.75 36.11
C ASN A 110 13.82 2.43 35.51
N SER A 111 13.88 2.21 34.19
CA SER A 111 15.14 1.95 33.49
C SER A 111 16.07 3.17 33.59
N PHE A 112 15.53 4.37 33.46
CA PHE A 112 16.29 5.62 33.57
C PHE A 112 16.84 5.83 34.99
N THR A 113 16.02 5.60 36.01
CA THR A 113 16.43 5.68 37.42
C THR A 113 17.51 4.65 37.75
N CYS A 114 17.39 3.43 37.21
CA CYS A 114 18.40 2.39 37.40
C CYS A 114 19.75 2.78 36.79
N MET A 115 19.76 3.34 35.57
CA MET A 115 21.00 3.83 34.95
C MET A 115 21.62 5.00 35.72
N LEU A 116 20.82 5.95 36.21
CA LEU A 116 21.31 7.08 37.00
C LEU A 116 21.89 6.68 38.35
N CYS A 117 21.42 5.57 38.95
CA CYS A 117 21.91 5.06 40.22
C CYS A 117 23.21 4.25 40.08
N GLN A 118 23.59 3.86 38.85
CA GLN A 118 24.84 3.15 38.54
C GLN A 118 26.00 4.07 38.13
N MET A 119 25.74 5.37 37.91
CA MET A 119 26.77 6.40 37.69
C MET A 119 27.20 7.03 39.01
#